data_AF-S4RAV8-F1
#
_entry.id   AF-S4RAV8-F1
#
_cell.length_a   1.000
_cell.length_b   1.000
_cell.length_c   1.000
_cell.angle_alpha   90.00
_cell.angle_beta   90.00
_cell.angle_gamma   90.00
#
_symmetry.space_group_name_H-M   'P 1'
#
loop_
_entity.id
_entity.type
_entity.pdbx_description
1 polymer ?
#
loop_
_entity_poly.entity_id
_entity_poly.type
_entity_poly.pdbx_seq_one_letter_code
_entity_poly.pdbx_strand_id
1 'polypeptide(L)'
;FAEVLERSAAGDILMSCPHGTYLVRGRVRDQREYAISIRHNDEVKHIKIVAKEGKFHITETKRFKSLVQLVEYYQVHSLKEGFSALDTNLKYPYKGSMHRASESYKYLGRSEPQPIGVGIARYDYVARDRAELSFREGDVVKIYSKGVNGWWKGESCGRVG
;
A
#
# COMPACT_ATOMS: atom_id res chain seq x y z
N PHE A 1 -7.06 -7.91 -7.99
CA PHE A 1 -5.92 -6.97 -8.13
C PHE A 1 -6.28 -5.60 -7.61
N ALA A 2 -7.40 -5.00 -8.03
CA ALA A 2 -7.93 -3.82 -7.35
C ALA A 2 -8.71 -4.22 -6.08
N GLU A 3 -8.50 -3.50 -4.98
CA GLU A 3 -9.29 -3.64 -3.75
C GLU A 3 -10.43 -2.61 -3.74
N VAL A 4 -11.56 -2.96 -3.12
CA VAL A 4 -12.62 -1.99 -2.85
C VAL A 4 -12.13 -1.10 -1.71
N LEU A 5 -11.70 0.11 -2.06
CA LEU A 5 -11.11 1.04 -1.09
C LEU A 5 -11.38 2.48 -1.50
N GLU A 6 -11.83 3.30 -0.55
CA GLU A 6 -12.05 4.71 -0.78
C GLU A 6 -10.73 5.50 -0.86
N ARG A 7 -10.79 6.68 -1.49
CA ARG A 7 -9.62 7.55 -1.65
C ARG A 7 -9.03 7.96 -0.30
N SER A 8 -9.87 8.36 0.65
CA SER A 8 -9.49 8.77 2.01
C SER A 8 -8.79 7.63 2.74
N ALA A 9 -9.44 6.46 2.84
CA ALA A 9 -8.87 5.28 3.48
C ALA A 9 -7.53 4.86 2.86
N ALA A 10 -7.40 4.92 1.53
CA ALA A 10 -6.14 4.67 0.85
C ALA A 10 -5.05 5.70 1.22
N GLY A 11 -5.44 6.95 1.44
CA GLY A 11 -4.57 8.00 1.97
C GLY A 11 -4.04 7.64 3.35
N ASP A 12 -4.94 7.38 4.30
CA ASP A 12 -4.60 7.08 5.69
C ASP A 12 -3.66 5.86 5.80
N ILE A 13 -3.94 4.81 5.03
CA ILE A 13 -3.09 3.61 4.97
C ILE A 13 -1.70 3.98 4.46
N LEU A 14 -1.61 4.62 3.30
CA LEU A 14 -0.34 4.83 2.61
C LEU A 14 0.53 5.93 3.23
N MET A 15 -0.05 6.87 4.00
CA MET A 15 0.73 7.88 4.72
C MET A 15 1.72 7.26 5.73
N SER A 16 1.38 6.10 6.28
CA SER A 16 2.23 5.33 7.20
C SER A 16 3.17 4.33 6.50
N CYS A 17 3.20 4.33 5.17
CA CYS A 17 3.98 3.39 4.38
C CYS A 17 5.26 4.05 3.81
N PRO A 18 6.25 3.24 3.42
CA PRO A 18 7.44 3.75 2.73
C PRO A 18 7.11 4.42 1.38
N HIS A 19 7.97 5.35 0.96
CA HIS A 19 7.93 5.96 -0.38
C HIS A 19 7.89 4.90 -1.49
N GLY A 20 6.99 5.09 -2.46
CA GLY A 20 6.79 4.16 -3.57
C GLY A 20 5.84 3.00 -3.24
N THR A 21 5.29 2.95 -2.02
CA THR A 21 4.22 2.01 -1.69
C THR A 21 2.93 2.42 -2.38
N TYR A 22 2.25 1.47 -3.02
CA TYR A 22 1.06 1.75 -3.81
C TYR A 22 -0.02 0.68 -3.65
N LEU A 23 -1.25 1.07 -3.94
CA LEU A 23 -2.38 0.15 -4.10
C LEU A 23 -3.23 0.55 -5.31
N VAL A 24 -3.91 -0.43 -5.90
CA VAL A 24 -4.94 -0.18 -6.89
C VAL A 24 -6.29 -0.33 -6.22
N ARG A 25 -7.11 0.73 -6.30
CA ARG A 25 -8.46 0.76 -5.74
C ARG A 25 -9.51 0.81 -6.85
N GLY A 26 -10.61 0.11 -6.65
CA GLY A 26 -11.81 0.18 -7.47
C GLY A 26 -13.00 0.70 -6.66
N ARG A 27 -13.97 1.36 -7.31
CA ARG A 27 -15.25 1.72 -6.68
C ARG A 27 -16.27 0.59 -6.84
N VAL A 28 -17.05 0.32 -5.78
CA VAL A 28 -18.06 -0.75 -5.76
C VAL A 28 -19.16 -0.57 -6.80
N ARG A 29 -19.57 0.68 -7.03
CA ARG A 29 -20.74 0.99 -7.88
C ARG A 29 -20.43 1.04 -9.37
N ASP A 30 -19.16 1.20 -9.74
CA ASP A 30 -18.74 1.29 -11.14
C ASP A 30 -17.49 0.43 -11.36
N GLN A 31 -17.68 -0.71 -12.03
CA GLN A 31 -16.60 -1.63 -12.39
C GLN A 31 -15.56 -1.01 -13.35
N ARG A 32 -15.74 0.23 -13.79
CA ARG A 32 -14.80 0.96 -14.67
C ARG A 32 -14.07 2.11 -13.98
N GLU A 33 -14.36 2.38 -12.70
CA GLU A 33 -13.66 3.42 -11.94
C GLU A 33 -12.52 2.83 -11.11
N TYR A 34 -11.31 2.89 -11.68
CA TYR A 34 -10.08 2.48 -11.00
C TYR A 34 -9.19 3.68 -10.71
N ALA A 35 -8.35 3.55 -9.68
CA ALA A 35 -7.29 4.51 -9.39
C ALA A 35 -6.09 3.83 -8.75
N ILE A 36 -4.91 4.38 -8.97
CA ILE A 36 -3.69 4.06 -8.24
C ILE A 36 -3.54 5.09 -7.13
N SER A 37 -3.41 4.64 -5.89
CA SER A 37 -2.94 5.48 -4.79
C SER A 37 -1.48 5.11 -4.51
N ILE A 38 -0.59 6.09 -4.38
CA ILE A 38 0.84 5.87 -4.15
C ILE A 38 1.39 6.89 -3.14
N ARG A 39 2.19 6.42 -2.18
CA ARG A 39 2.97 7.25 -1.28
C ARG A 39 4.16 7.86 -2.03
N HIS A 40 4.22 9.18 -2.09
CA HIS A 40 5.32 9.92 -2.69
C HIS A 40 5.70 11.11 -1.82
N ASN A 41 6.91 11.07 -1.30
CA ASN A 41 7.43 11.98 -0.28
C ASN A 41 6.45 12.02 0.91
N ASP A 42 6.07 13.21 1.36
CA ASP A 42 5.14 13.41 2.47
C ASP A 42 3.67 13.42 2.07
N GLU A 43 3.34 13.02 0.85
CA GLU A 43 1.96 12.99 0.37
C GLU A 43 1.55 11.64 -0.23
N VAL A 44 0.24 11.39 -0.28
CA VAL A 44 -0.34 10.31 -1.09
C VAL A 44 -0.91 10.92 -2.35
N LYS A 45 -0.40 10.49 -3.50
CA LYS A 45 -0.92 10.87 -4.81
C LYS A 45 -1.94 9.84 -5.28
N HIS A 46 -2.98 10.31 -5.97
CA HIS A 46 -4.02 9.46 -6.52
C HIS A 46 -4.18 9.72 -8.02
N ILE A 47 -4.01 8.67 -8.80
CA ILE A 47 -4.04 8.71 -10.26
C ILE A 47 -5.28 7.96 -10.74
N LYS A 48 -6.15 8.61 -11.52
CA LYS A 48 -7.29 7.95 -12.14
C LYS A 48 -6.80 7.02 -13.25
N ILE A 49 -7.28 5.78 -13.26
CA ILE A 49 -7.10 4.88 -14.38
C ILE A 49 -8.36 4.96 -15.24
N VAL A 50 -8.16 5.26 -16.52
CA VAL A 50 -9.25 5.32 -17.51
C VAL A 50 -9.38 3.95 -18.18
N ALA A 51 -10.56 3.36 -18.07
CA ALA A 51 -10.94 2.13 -18.76
C ALA A 51 -11.86 2.46 -19.96
N LYS A 52 -11.32 2.46 -21.18
CA LYS A 52 -12.06 2.76 -22.42
C LYS A 52 -11.67 1.75 -23.50
N GLU A 53 -12.66 1.24 -24.24
CA GLU A 53 -12.45 0.31 -25.37
C GLU A 53 -11.63 -0.94 -25.00
N GLY A 54 -11.84 -1.48 -23.79
CA GLY A 54 -11.10 -2.65 -23.29
C GLY A 54 -9.62 -2.38 -22.98
N LYS A 55 -9.19 -1.11 -22.97
CA LYS A 55 -7.83 -0.69 -22.60
C LYS A 55 -7.82 0.17 -21.35
N PHE A 56 -6.73 0.08 -20.61
CA PHE A 56 -6.47 0.80 -19.37
C PHE A 56 -5.31 1.76 -19.56
N HIS A 57 -5.43 2.99 -19.05
CA HIS A 57 -4.34 3.96 -19.10
C HIS A 57 -4.42 4.99 -17.98
N ILE A 58 -3.26 5.52 -17.60
CA ILE A 58 -3.14 6.70 -16.73
C ILE A 58 -2.62 7.94 -17.48
N THR A 59 -2.11 7.75 -18.69
CA THR A 59 -1.70 8.78 -19.65
C THR A 59 -2.27 8.44 -21.03
N GLU A 60 -2.55 9.42 -21.87
CA GLU A 60 -3.11 9.14 -23.20
C GLU A 60 -2.12 8.43 -24.13
N THR A 61 -0.82 8.56 -23.87
CA THR A 61 0.29 8.02 -24.65
C THR A 61 0.54 6.53 -24.43
N LYS A 62 0.07 5.95 -23.31
CA LYS A 62 0.34 4.55 -22.94
C LYS A 62 -0.93 3.82 -22.56
N ARG A 63 -1.35 2.88 -23.41
CA ARG A 63 -2.58 2.08 -23.22
C ARG A 63 -2.24 0.60 -23.10
N PHE A 64 -2.84 -0.06 -22.10
CA PHE A 64 -2.56 -1.45 -21.73
C PHE A 64 -3.81 -2.31 -21.86
N LYS A 65 -3.65 -3.62 -22.10
CA LYS A 65 -4.78 -4.56 -22.25
C LYS A 65 -5.40 -4.96 -20.90
N SER A 66 -4.69 -4.75 -19.80
CA SER A 66 -5.16 -5.07 -18.45
C SER A 66 -4.54 -4.13 -17.40
N LEU A 67 -5.18 -4.06 -16.22
CA LEU A 67 -4.62 -3.37 -15.05
C LEU A 67 -3.27 -3.94 -14.61
N VAL A 68 -3.08 -5.26 -14.77
CA VAL A 68 -1.84 -5.95 -14.41
C VAL A 68 -0.70 -5.43 -15.27
N GLN A 69 -0.87 -5.40 -16.60
CA GLN A 69 0.15 -4.89 -17.52
C GLN A 69 0.46 -3.40 -17.27
N LEU A 70 -0.56 -2.61 -16.94
CA LEU A 70 -0.36 -1.20 -16.59
C LEU A 70 0.54 -1.08 -15.35
N VAL A 71 0.26 -1.86 -14.30
CA VAL A 71 1.08 -1.81 -13.09
C VAL A 71 2.48 -2.36 -13.33
N GLU A 72 2.63 -3.51 -14.00
CA GLU A 72 3.94 -4.09 -14.32
C GLU A 72 4.83 -3.10 -15.10
N TYR A 73 4.25 -2.35 -16.04
CA TYR A 73 4.98 -1.30 -16.74
C TYR A 73 5.48 -0.22 -15.77
N TYR A 74 4.59 0.35 -14.94
CA TYR A 74 4.96 1.42 -14.01
C TYR A 74 5.68 0.95 -12.74
N GLN A 75 5.89 -0.37 -12.55
CA GLN A 75 6.83 -0.88 -11.55
C GLN A 75 8.28 -0.57 -11.93
N VAL A 76 8.58 -0.50 -13.23
CA VAL A 76 9.93 -0.25 -13.74
C VAL A 76 10.08 1.07 -14.51
N HIS A 77 8.98 1.76 -14.81
CA HIS A 77 8.98 3.09 -15.43
C HIS A 77 8.49 4.17 -14.46
N SER A 78 9.16 5.33 -14.44
CA SER A 78 8.76 6.45 -13.58
C SER A 78 7.44 7.06 -14.04
N LEU A 79 6.60 7.44 -13.08
CA LEU A 79 5.33 8.13 -13.28
C LEU A 79 5.53 9.58 -13.78
N LYS A 80 6.76 10.12 -13.75
CA LYS A 80 7.06 11.46 -14.27
C LYS A 80 6.74 11.65 -15.75
N GLU A 81 6.65 10.57 -16.52
CA GLU A 81 6.25 10.60 -17.95
C GLU A 81 4.87 11.26 -18.12
N GLY A 82 3.95 11.06 -17.16
CA GLY A 82 2.62 11.67 -17.17
C GLY A 82 2.38 12.71 -16.07
N PHE A 83 3.22 12.70 -15.02
CA PHE A 83 3.00 13.48 -13.81
C PHE A 83 4.34 14.03 -13.30
N SER A 84 4.78 15.17 -13.83
CA SER A 84 6.14 15.71 -13.61
C SER A 84 6.56 15.82 -12.13
N ALA A 85 5.62 16.05 -11.21
CA ALA A 85 5.86 16.13 -9.77
C ALA A 85 5.88 14.76 -9.03
N LEU A 86 5.83 13.64 -9.77
CA LEU A 86 5.75 12.28 -9.24
C LEU A 86 6.88 11.42 -9.83
N ASP A 87 8.13 11.79 -9.54
CA ASP A 87 9.30 11.03 -9.98
C ASP A 87 9.55 9.79 -9.11
N THR A 88 8.66 8.81 -9.27
CA THR A 88 8.77 7.48 -8.66
C THR A 88 8.09 6.45 -9.54
N ASN A 89 8.41 5.19 -9.32
CA ASN A 89 7.71 4.03 -9.86
C ASN A 89 6.87 3.34 -8.76
N LEU A 90 6.06 2.36 -9.16
CA LEU A 90 5.22 1.54 -8.29
C LEU A 90 6.08 0.48 -7.57
N LYS A 91 6.84 0.88 -6.54
CA LYS A 91 7.88 0.02 -5.92
C LYS A 91 7.31 -1.14 -5.12
N TYR A 92 6.41 -0.83 -4.19
CA TYR A 92 5.98 -1.79 -3.17
C TYR A 92 4.45 -1.94 -3.23
N PRO A 93 3.93 -3.08 -3.71
CA PRO A 93 2.49 -3.29 -3.65
C PRO A 93 2.08 -3.41 -2.18
N TYR A 94 1.15 -2.56 -1.75
CA TYR A 94 0.44 -2.74 -0.49
C TYR A 94 -0.35 -4.03 -0.59
N LYS A 95 0.08 -5.05 0.15
CA LYS A 95 -0.64 -6.31 0.29
C LYS A 95 -1.42 -6.18 1.58
N GLY A 96 -2.70 -5.85 1.48
CA GLY A 96 -3.63 -5.75 2.60
C GLY A 96 -3.87 -7.10 3.26
N SER A 97 -2.84 -7.67 3.90
CA SER A 97 -2.97 -8.87 4.70
C SER A 97 -3.36 -8.50 6.13
N MET A 98 -4.55 -7.93 6.35
CA MET A 98 -5.26 -8.13 7.63
C MET A 98 -6.72 -7.65 7.71
N HIS A 99 -7.35 -6.96 6.74
CA HIS A 99 -8.79 -6.65 6.93
C HIS A 99 -9.69 -7.90 6.88
N ARG A 100 -9.30 -8.94 6.13
CA ARG A 100 -10.02 -10.23 6.16
C ARG A 100 -9.75 -11.06 7.41
N ALA A 101 -8.56 -10.94 7.99
CA ALA A 101 -8.26 -11.63 9.24
C ALA A 101 -9.08 -11.00 10.38
N SER A 102 -9.22 -9.67 10.42
CA SER A 102 -10.03 -9.03 11.47
C SER A 102 -11.52 -9.38 11.38
N GLU A 103 -12.11 -9.52 10.18
CA GLU A 103 -13.47 -10.04 10.04
C GLU A 103 -13.59 -11.47 10.55
N SER A 104 -12.67 -12.36 10.17
CA SER A 104 -12.69 -13.76 10.64
C SER A 104 -12.41 -13.90 12.14
N TYR A 105 -11.56 -13.06 12.75
CA TYR A 105 -11.36 -13.00 14.20
C TYR A 105 -12.61 -12.46 14.92
N LYS A 106 -13.30 -11.45 14.37
CA LYS A 106 -14.59 -10.97 14.89
C LYS A 106 -15.68 -12.04 14.85
N TYR A 107 -15.78 -12.81 13.76
CA TYR A 107 -16.75 -13.91 13.66
C TYR A 107 -16.44 -15.10 14.56
N LEU A 108 -15.15 -15.34 14.88
CA LEU A 108 -14.72 -16.37 15.83
C LEU A 108 -14.74 -15.89 17.30
N GLY A 109 -15.26 -14.70 17.58
CA GLY A 109 -15.32 -14.15 18.94
C GLY A 109 -13.95 -13.81 19.54
N ARG A 110 -12.89 -13.75 18.73
CA ARG A 110 -11.56 -13.27 19.15
C ARG A 110 -11.51 -11.75 18.97
N SER A 111 -11.17 -11.04 20.03
CA SER A 111 -10.82 -9.62 19.90
C SER A 111 -9.61 -9.49 18.97
N GLU A 112 -9.67 -8.50 18.08
CA GLU A 112 -8.50 -8.08 17.31
C GLU A 112 -7.36 -7.83 18.31
N PRO A 113 -6.14 -8.40 18.09
CA PRO A 113 -5.03 -8.10 18.97
C PRO A 113 -4.85 -6.59 18.96
N GLN A 114 -5.00 -5.96 20.13
CA GLN A 114 -4.83 -4.53 20.26
C GLN A 114 -3.33 -4.24 20.33
N PRO A 115 -2.81 -3.25 19.59
CA PRO A 115 -1.44 -2.82 19.77
C PRO A 115 -1.21 -2.43 21.24
N ILE A 116 -0.12 -2.92 21.83
CA ILE A 116 0.34 -2.51 23.16
C ILE A 116 1.03 -1.14 23.14
N GLY A 117 1.28 -0.60 21.95
CA GLY A 117 1.83 0.73 21.76
C GLY A 117 2.16 1.02 20.29
N VAL A 118 2.76 2.19 20.05
CA VAL A 118 3.30 2.58 18.75
C VAL A 118 4.76 3.00 18.94
N GLY A 119 5.61 2.64 17.97
CA GLY A 119 7.00 3.09 17.88
C GLY A 119 7.20 3.92 16.62
N ILE A 120 8.08 4.92 16.70
CA ILE A 120 8.57 5.63 15.51
C ILE A 120 9.96 5.08 15.22
N ALA A 121 10.16 4.58 14.01
CA ALA A 121 11.45 4.10 13.56
C ALA A 121 12.48 5.24 13.59
N ARG A 122 13.59 5.03 14.29
CA ARG A 122 14.69 6.01 14.38
C ARG A 122 15.70 5.90 13.24
N TYR A 123 15.65 4.79 12.52
CA TYR A 123 16.57 4.46 11.44
C TYR A 123 15.83 3.63 10.40
N ASP A 124 16.32 3.67 9.18
CA ASP A 124 15.92 2.74 8.13
C ASP A 124 16.28 1.30 8.50
N TYR A 125 15.38 0.36 8.24
CA TYR A 125 15.60 -1.06 8.38
C TYR A 125 15.05 -1.82 7.18
N VAL A 126 15.86 -2.72 6.63
CA VAL A 126 15.47 -3.61 5.54
C VAL A 126 15.34 -5.02 6.10
N ALA A 127 14.12 -5.57 6.03
CA ALA A 127 13.84 -6.94 6.43
C ALA A 127 14.79 -7.93 5.75
N ARG A 128 15.41 -8.78 6.56
CA ARG A 128 16.33 -9.82 6.10
C ARG A 128 15.61 -11.08 5.67
N ASP A 129 14.40 -11.30 6.17
CA ASP A 129 13.56 -12.42 5.80
C ASP A 129 12.06 -12.06 5.75
N ARG A 130 11.21 -13.08 5.61
CA ARG A 130 9.75 -12.91 5.48
C ARG A 130 9.04 -12.59 6.80
N ALA A 131 9.63 -12.96 7.93
CA ALA A 131 9.11 -12.68 9.26
C ALA A 131 9.43 -11.24 9.71
N GLU A 132 10.48 -10.61 9.18
CA GLU A 132 10.84 -9.23 9.53
C GLU A 132 10.06 -8.16 8.74
N LEU A 133 9.95 -6.95 9.32
CA LEU A 133 9.37 -5.76 8.70
C LEU A 133 10.46 -4.81 8.20
N SER A 134 10.34 -4.36 6.96
CA SER A 134 11.11 -3.20 6.47
C SER A 134 10.36 -1.92 6.80
N PHE A 135 11.06 -0.91 7.26
CA PHE A 135 10.52 0.41 7.56
C PHE A 135 11.63 1.47 7.44
N ARG A 136 11.25 2.72 7.31
CA ARG A 136 12.16 3.87 7.22
C ARG A 136 12.17 4.68 8.49
N GLU A 137 13.22 5.47 8.70
CA GLU A 137 13.22 6.51 9.73
C GLU A 137 11.97 7.39 9.60
N GLY A 138 11.28 7.59 10.72
CA GLY A 138 10.01 8.31 10.79
C GLY A 138 8.77 7.42 10.63
N ASP A 139 8.88 6.17 10.16
CA ASP A 139 7.73 5.28 10.02
C ASP A 139 7.13 4.93 11.38
N VAL A 140 5.80 4.87 11.43
CA VAL A 140 5.05 4.44 12.61
C VAL A 140 4.82 2.94 12.55
N VAL A 141 5.27 2.23 13.58
CA VAL A 141 5.10 0.79 13.76
C VAL A 141 4.17 0.54 14.94
N LYS A 142 3.03 -0.12 14.69
CA LYS A 142 2.18 -0.62 15.79
C LYS A 142 2.90 -1.78 16.45
N ILE A 143 2.95 -1.83 17.78
CA ILE A 143 3.66 -2.88 18.51
C ILE A 143 2.63 -3.80 19.15
N TYR A 144 2.75 -5.11 18.93
CA TYR A 144 1.85 -6.12 19.48
C TYR A 144 2.46 -6.91 20.64
N SER A 145 3.76 -7.19 20.58
CA SER A 145 4.46 -7.87 21.68
C SER A 145 5.96 -7.59 21.63
N LYS A 146 6.59 -7.55 22.81
CA LYS A 146 8.04 -7.43 22.92
C LYS A 146 8.63 -8.82 23.17
N GLY A 147 9.46 -9.32 22.25
CA GLY A 147 10.20 -10.55 22.42
C GLY A 147 11.42 -10.38 23.34
N VAL A 148 11.89 -11.49 23.89
CA VAL A 148 12.99 -11.53 24.88
C VAL A 148 14.38 -11.32 24.28
N ASN A 149 14.53 -11.46 22.96
CA ASN A 149 15.78 -11.33 22.22
C ASN A 149 15.98 -9.93 21.59
N GLY A 150 15.22 -8.94 22.04
CA GLY A 150 15.23 -7.59 21.47
C GLY A 150 14.35 -7.40 20.24
N TRP A 151 13.76 -8.47 19.68
CA TRP A 151 12.83 -8.38 18.56
C TRP A 151 11.41 -8.14 19.03
N TRP A 152 10.73 -7.16 18.44
CA TRP A 152 9.33 -6.87 18.75
C TRP A 152 8.47 -7.29 17.56
N LYS A 153 7.33 -7.89 17.86
CA LYS A 153 6.29 -8.11 16.88
C LYS A 153 5.55 -6.80 16.68
N GLY A 154 5.53 -6.31 15.46
CA GLY A 154 4.84 -5.09 15.09
C GLY A 154 4.06 -5.21 13.80
N GLU A 155 3.43 -4.11 13.42
CA GLU A 155 2.82 -3.91 12.11
C GLU A 155 3.27 -2.58 11.54
N SER A 156 3.78 -2.62 10.31
CA SER A 156 4.02 -1.45 9.50
C SER A 156 3.32 -1.65 8.17
N CYS A 157 2.58 -0.63 7.73
CA CYS A 157 1.92 -0.62 6.42
C CYS A 157 1.08 -1.90 6.16
N GLY A 158 0.28 -2.34 7.15
CA GLY A 158 -0.61 -3.50 7.04
C GLY A 158 0.08 -4.87 7.00
N ARG A 159 1.42 -4.91 7.16
CA ARG A 159 2.20 -6.14 7.29
C ARG A 159 2.61 -6.31 8.75
N VAL A 160 2.35 -7.49 9.30
CA VAL A 160 2.84 -7.91 10.62
C VAL A 160 4.14 -8.69 10.47
N GLY A 161 5.09 -8.45 11.36
CA GLY A 161 6.35 -9.16 11.50
C GLY A 161 6.91 -9.02 12.90
#